data_AF-A0A7C1YUH6-F1
#
_entry.id   AF-A0A7C1YUH6-F1
#
_cell.length_a   1.000
_cell.length_b   1.000
_cell.length_c   1.000
_cell.angle_alpha   90.00
_cell.angle_beta   90.00
_cell.angle_gamma   90.00
#
_symmetry.space_group_name_H-M   'P 1'
#
loop_
_entity.id
_entity.type
_entity.pdbx_description
1 polymer ?
#
loop_
_entity_poly.entity_id
_entity_poly.type
_entity_poly.pdbx_seq_one_letter_code
_entity_poly.pdbx_strand_id
1 'polypeptide(L)' 'MTDWRVLLLSAFAFLIVLFGLLTLALPDSQEGRVLYTLDATHSVRALDGVGLVLVALGGAAAWGAGLLWQRRMTR' A
#
# COMPACT_ATOMS: atom_id res chain seq x y z
N MET A 1 13.02 25.21 -0.73
CA MET A 1 12.47 24.86 -2.06
C MET A 1 11.89 23.46 -1.97
N THR A 2 10.62 23.27 -2.31
CA THR A 2 9.98 21.94 -2.29
C THR A 2 10.63 21.07 -3.37
N ASP A 3 11.19 19.94 -2.97
CA ASP A 3 11.75 19.00 -3.93
C ASP A 3 10.61 18.27 -4.65
N TRP A 4 10.40 18.61 -5.91
CA TRP A 4 9.35 18.04 -6.75
C TRP A 4 9.42 16.51 -6.80
N ARG A 5 10.62 15.92 -6.67
CA ARG A 5 10.80 14.46 -6.67
C ARG A 5 10.24 13.82 -5.41
N VAL A 6 10.43 14.45 -4.26
CA VAL A 6 9.86 13.99 -2.98
C VAL A 6 8.33 14.11 -3.04
N LEU A 7 7.82 15.20 -3.59
CA LEU A 7 6.37 15.39 -3.75
C LEU A 7 5.74 14.30 -4.62
N LEU A 8 6.31 14.04 -5.81
CA LEU A 8 5.82 13.00 -6.72
C LEU A 8 5.90 11.60 -6.09
N LEU A 9 7.01 11.29 -5.41
CA LEU A 9 7.20 9.99 -4.77
C LEU A 9 6.20 9.77 -3.63
N SER A 10 5.96 10.79 -2.81
CA SER A 10 4.97 10.74 -1.74
C SER A 10 3.54 10.62 -2.27
N ALA A 11 3.19 11.37 -3.32
CA ALA A 11 1.87 11.26 -3.95
C ALA A 11 1.65 9.87 -4.57
N PHE A 12 2.66 9.33 -5.25
CA PHE A 12 2.61 8.00 -5.82
C PHE A 12 2.49 6.91 -4.74
N ALA A 13 3.28 7.02 -3.67
CA ALA A 13 3.21 6.13 -2.52
C ALA A 13 1.81 6.14 -1.89
N PHE A 14 1.23 7.33 -1.71
CA PHE A 14 -0.14 7.49 -1.21
C PHE A 14 -1.17 6.79 -2.10
N LEU A 15 -1.10 6.97 -3.43
CA LEU A 15 -2.04 6.32 -4.36
C LEU A 15 -1.93 4.79 -4.31
N ILE A 16 -0.71 4.25 -4.19
CA ILE A 16 -0.51 2.81 -4.04
C ILE A 16 -1.13 2.29 -2.74
N VAL A 17 -0.89 2.98 -1.62
CA VAL A 17 -1.49 2.59 -0.32
C VAL A 17 -3.01 2.67 -0.40
N LEU A 18 -3.56 3.74 -0.95
CA LEU A 18 -5.00 3.93 -1.10
C LEU A 18 -5.60 2.79 -1.92
N PHE A 19 -5.00 2.45 -3.06
CA PHE A 19 -5.47 1.35 -3.90
C PHE A 19 -5.37 0.00 -3.19
N GLY A 20 -4.27 -0.24 -2.46
CA GLY A 20 -4.13 -1.41 -1.60
C GLY A 20 -5.25 -1.51 -0.57
N LEU A 21 -5.52 -0.44 0.19
CA LEU A 21 -6.59 -0.40 1.18
C LEU A 21 -7.98 -0.60 0.56
N LEU A 22 -8.25 0.00 -0.60
CA LEU A 22 -9.50 -0.25 -1.32
C LEU A 22 -9.62 -1.73 -1.71
N THR A 23 -8.51 -2.37 -2.07
CA THR A 23 -8.47 -3.80 -2.40
C THR A 23 -8.74 -4.68 -1.18
N LEU A 24 -8.23 -4.32 0.01
CA LEU A 24 -8.56 -5.01 1.27
C LEU A 24 -10.00 -4.76 1.73
N ALA A 25 -10.59 -3.63 1.34
CA ALA A 25 -11.95 -3.27 1.74
C ALA A 25 -13.02 -3.76 0.76
N LEU A 26 -12.65 -4.62 -0.20
CA LEU A 26 -13.61 -5.19 -1.15
C LEU A 26 -14.59 -6.11 -0.40
N PRO A 27 -15.88 -6.11 -0.77
CA PRO A 27 -16.84 -7.03 -0.17
C PRO A 27 -16.59 -8.46 -0.64
N ASP A 28 -16.97 -9.43 0.19
CA ASP A 28 -16.75 -10.87 -0.02
C ASP A 28 -17.17 -11.40 -1.41
N SER A 29 -18.15 -10.78 -2.06
CA SER A 29 -18.57 -11.19 -3.41
C SER A 29 -17.53 -10.89 -4.49
N GLN A 30 -16.56 -10.03 -4.21
CA GLN A 30 -15.56 -9.53 -5.16
C GLN A 30 -14.13 -9.89 -4.78
N GLU A 31 -13.85 -10.40 -3.58
CA GLU A 31 -12.51 -10.75 -3.08
C GLU A 31 -11.84 -11.94 -3.82
N GLY A 32 -12.58 -12.61 -4.72
CA GLY A 32 -12.06 -13.59 -5.64
C GLY A 32 -11.80 -14.97 -5.01
N ARG A 33 -10.80 -15.69 -5.51
CA ARG A 33 -10.52 -17.07 -5.08
C ARG A 33 -10.04 -17.10 -3.63
N VAL A 34 -10.67 -17.95 -2.82
CA VAL A 34 -10.22 -18.27 -1.46
C VAL A 34 -8.86 -18.96 -1.54
N LEU A 35 -7.86 -18.39 -0.87
CA LEU A 35 -6.53 -18.96 -0.75
C LEU A 35 -6.39 -19.78 0.53
N TYR A 36 -6.95 -19.27 1.63
CA TYR A 36 -6.84 -19.93 2.93
C TYR A 36 -8.04 -19.58 3.81
N THR A 37 -8.77 -20.58 4.28
CA THR A 37 -9.88 -20.40 5.23
C THR A 37 -9.33 -20.43 6.65
N LEU A 38 -9.46 -19.33 7.39
CA LEU A 38 -9.05 -19.23 8.79
C LEU A 38 -10.09 -19.89 9.71
N ASP A 39 -11.37 -19.63 9.47
CA ASP A 39 -12.51 -20.23 10.19
C ASP A 39 -13.79 -20.13 9.34
N ALA A 40 -14.93 -20.62 9.84
CA ALA A 40 -16.22 -20.64 9.14
C ALA A 40 -16.71 -19.25 8.68
N THR A 41 -16.20 -18.17 9.28
CA THR A 41 -16.57 -16.77 8.97
C THR A 41 -15.43 -15.94 8.40
N HIS A 42 -14.20 -16.47 8.34
CA HIS A 42 -13.02 -15.71 7.94
C HIS A 42 -12.20 -16.51 6.93
N SER A 43 -12.01 -15.95 5.75
CA SER A 43 -11.15 -16.51 4.72
C SER A 43 -10.22 -15.45 4.16
N VAL A 44 -8.93 -15.77 4.08
CA VAL A 44 -7.96 -15.00 3.33
C VAL A 44 -8.12 -15.32 1.85
N ARG A 45 -8.38 -14.29 1.07
CA ARG A 45 -8.58 -14.37 -0.36
C ARG A 45 -7.43 -13.76 -1.14
N ALA A 46 -7.41 -14.06 -2.43
CA ALA A 46 -6.35 -13.60 -3.33
C ALA A 46 -6.18 -12.08 -3.33
N LEU A 47 -7.28 -11.34 -3.26
CA LEU A 47 -7.24 -9.87 -3.26
C LEU A 47 -6.73 -9.28 -1.96
N ASP A 48 -6.93 -9.95 -0.82
CA ASP A 48 -6.33 -9.52 0.46
C ASP A 48 -4.82 -9.55 0.39
N GLY A 49 -4.26 -10.62 -0.21
CA GLY A 49 -2.82 -10.74 -0.43
C GLY A 49 -2.29 -9.64 -1.35
N VAL A 50 -2.99 -9.37 -2.46
CA VAL A 50 -2.62 -8.29 -3.41
C VAL A 50 -2.66 -6.93 -2.71
N GLY A 51 -3.72 -6.68 -1.95
CA GLY A 51 -3.88 -5.46 -1.20
C GLY A 51 -2.79 -5.26 -0.14
N LEU A 52 -2.43 -6.32 0.59
CA LEU A 52 -1.35 -6.29 1.59
C LEU A 52 -0.01 -5.94 0.95
N VAL A 53 0.28 -6.56 -0.20
CA VAL A 53 1.50 -6.27 -0.98
C VAL A 53 1.51 -4.81 -1.44
N LEU A 54 0.39 -4.31 -1.94
CA LEU A 54 0.27 -2.90 -2.36
C LEU A 54 0.52 -1.96 -1.18
N VAL A 55 -0.13 -2.17 -0.03
CA VAL A 55 0.07 -1.34 1.16
C VAL A 55 1.53 -1.39 1.62
N ALA A 56 2.17 -2.57 1.63
CA ALA A 56 3.57 -2.71 2.00
C ALA A 56 4.51 -1.94 1.04
N LEU A 57 4.30 -2.06 -0.27
CA LEU A 57 5.10 -1.36 -1.29
C LEU A 57 4.90 0.17 -1.21
N GLY A 58 3.66 0.62 -1.06
CA GLY A 58 3.34 2.03 -0.90
C GLY A 58 3.94 2.61 0.38
N GLY A 59 3.88 1.87 1.49
CA GLY A 59 4.53 2.23 2.75
C GLY A 59 6.05 2.34 2.63
N ALA A 60 6.70 1.37 1.98
CA ALA A 60 8.13 1.40 1.72
C ALA A 60 8.54 2.60 0.84
N ALA A 61 7.73 2.92 -0.18
CA ALA A 61 7.96 4.09 -1.03
C ALA A 61 7.81 5.41 -0.26
N ALA A 62 6.79 5.53 0.60
CA ALA A 62 6.58 6.70 1.46
C ALA A 62 7.75 6.87 2.46
N TRP A 63 8.21 5.78 3.06
CA TRP A 63 9.38 5.78 3.94
C TRP A 63 10.64 6.22 3.19
N GLY A 64 10.84 5.71 1.97
CA GLY A 64 11.94 6.11 1.09
C GLY A 64 11.90 7.60 0.74
N ALA A 65 10.72 8.17 0.50
CA ALA A 65 10.55 9.60 0.29
C ALA A 65 10.95 10.41 1.54
N GLY A 66 10.56 9.94 2.73
CA GLY A 66 10.96 10.54 4.00
C GLY A 66 12.48 10.54 4.22
N LEU A 67 13.13 9.40 3.98
CA LEU A 67 14.59 9.28 4.05
C LEU A 67 15.30 10.19 3.04
N LEU A 68 14.79 10.26 1.80
CA LEU A 68 15.34 11.13 0.76
C LEU A 68 15.24 12.60 1.16
N TRP A 69 14.11 13.00 1.73
CA TRP A 69 13.88 14.36 2.23
C TRP A 69 14.82 14.71 3.38
N GLN A 70 14.94 13.83 4.39
CA GLN A 70 15.86 14.03 5.51
C GLN A 70 17.30 14.24 5.03
N ARG A 71 17.79 13.37 4.13
CA ARG A 71 19.14 13.47 3.57
C ARG A 71 19.42 14.79 2.84
N ARG A 72 18.39 15.43 2.27
CA ARG A 72 18.52 16.72 1.59
C ARG A 72 18.41 17.92 2.54
N MET A 73 17.85 17.75 3.73
CA MET A 73 17.81 18.80 4.76
C MET A 73 19.05 18.80 5.65
N THR A 74 19.70 17.64 5.84
CA THR A 74 20.94 17.54 6.64
C THR A 74 22.20 17.88 5.85
N ARG A 75 22.10 18.09 4.53
CA ARG A 75 23.16 18.64 3.67
C ARG A 75 22.96 20.13 3.50
#